data_AF-A0A8B7DN08-F1
#
_entry.id   AF-A0A8B7DN08-F1
#
_cell.length_a   1.000
_cell.length_b   1.000
_cell.length_c   1.000
_cell.angle_alpha   90.00
_cell.angle_beta   90.00
_cell.angle_gamma   90.00
#
_symmetry.space_group_name_H-M   'P 1'
#
loop_
_entity.id
_entity.type
_entity.pdbx_description
1 polymer ?
#
loop_
_entity_poly.entity_id
_entity_poly.type
_entity_poly.pdbx_seq_one_letter_code
_entity_poly.pdbx_strand_id
1 'polypeptide(L)'
;MFDKIYLLTAGHCIYNGSITNLLPYMETQNLICPKYHNPADFIIEVASGEYGDILPQLVKGWKIQEKREELKRMESEDFGLNDNVDALLAQQTMMSMLPSCGFRSSTDSLSSTTSQTTQ
;
A
#
# COMPACT_ATOMS: atom_id res chain seq x y z
N MET A 1 25.16 1.08 -17.26
CA MET A 1 25.04 0.55 -15.89
C MET A 1 23.56 0.55 -15.53
N PHE A 2 23.07 -0.44 -14.80
CA PHE A 2 21.65 -0.56 -14.45
C PHE A 2 21.43 -0.01 -13.05
N ASP A 3 20.72 1.10 -12.92
CA ASP A 3 20.51 1.78 -11.63
C ASP A 3 19.14 1.50 -11.03
N LYS A 4 18.22 0.94 -11.83
CA LYS A 4 16.84 0.64 -11.43
C LYS A 4 16.52 -0.84 -11.66
N ILE A 5 15.77 -1.41 -10.73
CA ILE A 5 15.24 -2.76 -10.78
C ILE A 5 13.72 -2.70 -10.86
N TYR A 6 13.16 -3.51 -11.74
CA TYR A 6 11.73 -3.79 -11.83
C TYR A 6 11.53 -5.27 -11.58
N LEU A 7 10.81 -5.61 -10.51
CA LEU A 7 10.69 -6.98 -10.02
C LEU A 7 9.23 -7.45 -10.08
N LEU A 8 9.06 -8.61 -10.72
CA LEU A 8 7.75 -9.21 -10.98
C LEU A 8 7.65 -10.58 -10.32
N THR A 9 6.48 -10.88 -9.76
CA THR A 9 6.09 -12.22 -9.32
C THR A 9 4.68 -12.52 -9.83
N ALA A 10 4.46 -13.70 -10.42
CA ALA A 10 3.14 -14.12 -10.93
C ALA A 10 2.38 -13.05 -11.76
N GLY A 11 3.09 -12.24 -12.54
CA GLY A 11 2.50 -11.15 -13.35
C GLY A 11 2.19 -9.86 -12.59
N HIS A 12 2.59 -9.74 -11.33
CA HIS A 12 2.42 -8.55 -10.49
C HIS A 12 3.75 -7.93 -10.09
N CYS A 13 3.79 -6.60 -10.03
CA CYS A 13 4.95 -5.86 -9.55
C CYS A 13 5.05 -5.93 -8.02
N ILE A 14 6.25 -6.24 -7.53
CA ILE A 14 6.59 -6.26 -6.11
C ILE A 14 7.70 -5.27 -5.75
N TYR A 15 8.41 -4.73 -6.75
CA TYR A 15 9.39 -3.67 -6.55
C TYR A 15 9.68 -2.92 -7.85
N ASN A 16 9.81 -1.60 -7.78
CA ASN A 16 10.23 -0.73 -8.87
C ASN A 16 11.00 0.46 -8.29
N GLY A 17 12.32 0.45 -8.41
CA GLY A 17 13.14 1.48 -7.77
C GLY A 17 14.65 1.29 -7.93
N SER A 18 15.43 2.06 -7.17
CA SER A 18 16.89 1.99 -7.15
C SER A 18 17.38 0.70 -6.49
N ILE A 19 18.46 0.11 -7.01
CA ILE A 19 19.12 -1.06 -6.40
C ILE A 19 19.46 -0.83 -4.93
N THR A 20 19.90 0.39 -4.58
CA THR A 20 20.30 0.75 -3.21
C THR A 20 19.17 0.62 -2.20
N ASN A 21 17.92 0.74 -2.66
CA ASN A 21 16.73 0.72 -1.81
C ASN A 21 16.03 -0.64 -1.84
N LEU A 22 16.55 -1.62 -2.60
CA LEU A 22 15.94 -2.93 -2.76
C LEU A 22 16.02 -3.74 -1.45
N LEU A 23 17.22 -3.95 -0.92
CA LEU A 23 17.39 -4.71 0.32
C LEU A 23 16.71 -4.05 1.54
N PRO A 24 16.83 -2.73 1.77
CA PRO A 24 16.09 -2.06 2.83
C PRO A 24 14.57 -2.27 2.71
N TYR A 25 14.02 -2.25 1.50
CA TYR A 25 12.59 -2.53 1.29
C TYR A 25 12.24 -3.97 1.65
N MET A 26 13.03 -4.95 1.20
CA MET A 26 12.80 -6.36 1.52
C MET A 26 12.85 -6.62 3.03
N GLU A 27 13.76 -5.96 3.75
CA GLU A 27 13.84 -6.03 5.22
C GLU A 27 12.56 -5.54 5.90
N THR A 28 11.88 -4.51 5.37
CA THR A 28 10.56 -4.08 5.90
C THR A 28 9.47 -5.13 5.76
N GLN A 29 9.65 -6.08 4.85
CA GLN A 29 8.76 -7.22 4.62
C GLN A 29 9.24 -8.48 5.35
N ASN A 30 10.18 -8.33 6.29
CA ASN A 30 10.85 -9.41 7.03
C ASN A 30 11.65 -10.38 6.14
N LEU A 31 12.12 -9.92 4.98
CA LEU A 31 12.96 -10.68 4.06
C LEU A 31 14.39 -10.18 4.14
N ILE A 32 15.23 -10.93 4.85
CA ILE A 32 16.62 -10.57 5.09
C ILE A 32 17.52 -11.45 4.21
N CYS A 33 18.35 -10.81 3.40
CA CYS A 33 19.33 -11.51 2.58
C CYS A 33 20.41 -12.15 3.48
N PRO A 34 20.68 -13.47 3.36
CA PRO A 34 21.76 -14.11 4.11
C PRO A 34 23.14 -13.55 3.73
N LYS A 35 24.08 -13.52 4.68
CA LYS A 35 25.42 -12.89 4.52
C LYS A 35 26.31 -13.53 3.44
N TYR A 36 26.11 -14.81 3.18
CA TYR A 36 26.90 -15.58 2.20
C TYR A 36 26.08 -15.94 0.96
N HIS A 37 24.97 -15.24 0.74
CA HIS A 37 24.12 -15.41 -0.43
C HIS A 37 24.27 -14.20 -1.34
N ASN A 38 24.24 -14.43 -2.65
CA ASN A 38 24.24 -13.35 -3.61
C ASN A 38 22.86 -12.63 -3.55
N PRO A 39 22.81 -11.30 -3.36
CA PRO A 39 21.55 -10.57 -3.31
C PRO A 39 20.68 -10.75 -4.55
N ALA A 40 21.26 -10.94 -5.74
CA ALA A 40 20.48 -11.17 -6.94
C ALA A 40 19.71 -12.50 -6.87
N ASP A 41 20.38 -13.56 -6.43
CA ASP A 41 19.79 -14.89 -6.30
C ASP A 41 18.71 -14.90 -5.20
N PHE A 42 19.00 -14.28 -4.05
CA PHE A 42 18.02 -14.06 -2.98
C PHE A 42 16.70 -13.46 -3.49
N ILE A 43 16.80 -12.38 -4.28
CA ILE A 43 15.64 -11.65 -4.78
C ILE A 43 14.86 -12.47 -5.82
N ILE A 44 15.56 -13.28 -6.62
CA ILE A 44 14.95 -14.20 -7.58
C ILE A 44 14.20 -15.32 -6.85
N GLU A 45 14.79 -15.91 -5.80
CA GLU A 45 14.15 -16.94 -4.96
C GLU A 45 12.89 -16.38 -4.26
N VAL A 46 12.97 -15.17 -3.71
CA VAL A 46 11.82 -14.44 -3.15
C VAL A 46 10.73 -14.26 -4.21
N ALA A 47 11.08 -13.73 -5.39
CA ALA A 47 10.11 -13.49 -6.47
C ALA A 47 9.50 -14.80 -7.02
N SER A 48 10.22 -15.92 -6.90
CA SER A 48 9.78 -17.25 -7.31
C SER A 48 8.89 -17.94 -6.28
N GLY A 49 8.73 -17.37 -5.08
CA GLY A 49 7.88 -17.92 -4.02
C GLY A 49 8.55 -18.99 -3.15
N GLU A 50 9.88 -19.10 -3.17
CA GLU A 50 10.62 -20.08 -2.36
C GLU A 50 10.59 -19.74 -0.86
N TYR A 51 10.25 -18.50 -0.53
CA TYR A 51 10.11 -17.99 0.84
C TYR A 51 8.69 -18.17 1.42
N GLY A 52 7.91 -19.09 0.85
CA GLY A 52 6.55 -19.42 1.29
C GLY A 52 5.47 -18.50 0.69
N ASP A 53 4.28 -18.51 1.29
CA ASP A 53 3.10 -17.77 0.79
C ASP A 53 3.13 -16.27 1.17
N ILE A 54 4.25 -15.62 0.90
CA ILE A 54 4.48 -14.19 1.16
C ILE A 54 4.15 -13.32 -0.05
N LEU A 55 4.11 -13.91 -1.25
CA LEU A 55 3.91 -13.19 -2.51
C LEU A 55 2.63 -12.33 -2.51
N PRO A 56 1.46 -12.81 -2.02
CA PRO A 56 0.26 -12.00 -1.97
C PRO A 56 0.42 -10.76 -1.07
N GLN A 57 1.14 -10.92 0.05
CA GLN A 57 1.44 -9.82 0.96
C GLN A 57 2.38 -8.81 0.31
N LEU A 58 3.43 -9.26 -0.36
CA LEU A 58 4.38 -8.40 -1.09
C LEU A 58 3.69 -7.58 -2.18
N VAL A 59 2.86 -8.23 -3.01
CA VAL A 59 2.09 -7.54 -4.05
C VAL A 59 1.17 -6.48 -3.45
N LYS A 60 0.48 -6.80 -2.35
CA LYS A 60 -0.39 -5.84 -1.66
C LYS A 60 0.40 -4.69 -1.05
N GLY A 61 1.52 -4.98 -0.38
CA GLY A 61 2.40 -3.99 0.24
C GLY A 61 3.00 -3.04 -0.80
N TRP A 62 3.47 -3.58 -1.93
CA TRP A 62 4.05 -2.78 -3.00
C TRP A 62 3.02 -1.86 -3.66
N LYS A 63 1.80 -2.32 -3.94
CA LYS A 63 0.72 -1.46 -4.50
C LYS A 63 0.41 -0.26 -3.61
N ILE A 64 0.40 -0.45 -2.29
CA ILE A 64 0.21 0.65 -1.33
C ILE A 64 1.39 1.62 -1.40
N GLN A 65 2.61 1.10 -1.47
CA GLN A 65 3.82 1.92 -1.55
C GLN A 65 3.87 2.73 -2.84
N GLU A 66 3.60 2.10 -3.98
CA GLU A 66 3.54 2.76 -5.29
C GLU A 66 2.53 3.91 -5.28
N LYS A 67 1.34 3.67 -4.72
CA LYS A 67 0.32 4.71 -4.61
C LYS A 67 0.74 5.88 -3.71
N ARG A 68 1.48 5.61 -2.63
CA ARG A 68 2.03 6.65 -1.75
C ARG A 68 3.09 7.49 -2.45
N GLU A 69 3.95 6.87 -3.24
CA GLU A 69 4.97 7.59 -4.01
C GLU A 69 4.34 8.44 -5.13
N GLU A 70 3.26 7.97 -5.76
CA GLU A 70 2.46 8.78 -6.68
C GLU A 70 1.83 10.00 -5.98
N LEU A 71 1.26 9.80 -4.78
CA LEU A 71 0.63 10.87 -4.02
C LEU A 71 1.63 11.98 -3.65
N LYS A 72 2.80 11.59 -3.15
CA LYS A 72 3.88 12.54 -2.81
C LYS A 72 4.33 13.38 -4.00
N ARG A 73 4.37 12.78 -5.19
CA ARG A 73 4.72 13.51 -6.43
C ARG A 73 3.68 14.56 -6.79
N MET A 74 2.41 14.28 -6.55
CA MET A 74 1.34 15.25 -6.77
C MET A 74 1.33 16.36 -5.70
N GLU A 75 1.70 16.05 -4.45
CA GLU A 75 1.82 17.07 -3.39
C GLU A 75 3.01 18.02 -3.58
N SER A 76 4.09 17.57 -4.24
CA SER A 76 5.29 18.39 -4.47
C SER A 76 5.14 19.48 -5.54
N GLU A 77 3.99 19.55 -6.24
CA GLU A 77 3.73 20.57 -7.27
C GLU A 77 2.89 21.77 -6.77
N ASP A 78 2.43 21.78 -5.51
CA ASP A 78 1.83 22.98 -4.90
C ASP A 78 2.91 23.83 -4.21
N PHE A 79 3.34 24.87 -4.91
CA PHE A 79 4.28 25.87 -4.42
C PHE A 79 3.52 26.85 -3.50
N GLY A 80 3.96 26.97 -2.23
CA GLY A 80 3.12 27.40 -1.11
C GLY A 80 2.60 28.85 -1.06
N LEU A 81 1.65 29.06 -0.13
CA LEU A 81 1.46 30.36 0.54
C LEU A 81 0.89 30.23 1.97
N ASN A 82 1.68 30.81 2.90
CA ASN A 82 1.39 31.34 4.22
C ASN A 82 1.06 30.40 5.39
N ASP A 83 2.01 30.44 6.33
CA ASP A 83 1.86 30.21 7.75
C ASP A 83 0.46 30.62 8.25
N ASN A 84 -0.12 29.76 9.11
CA ASN A 84 -1.30 29.94 9.97
C ASN A 84 -2.55 29.06 9.69
N VAL A 85 -2.58 28.15 8.71
CA VAL A 85 -3.76 27.26 8.47
C VAL A 85 -3.52 25.74 8.48
N ASP A 86 -2.27 25.27 8.46
CA ASP A 86 -1.97 23.84 8.22
C ASP A 86 -2.25 22.89 9.40
N ALA A 87 -2.38 23.39 10.62
CA ALA A 87 -2.65 22.52 11.78
C ALA A 87 -4.10 21.97 11.78
N LEU A 88 -5.03 22.60 11.05
CA LEU A 88 -6.44 22.22 11.07
C LEU A 88 -6.84 21.31 9.89
N LEU A 89 -6.17 21.43 8.73
CA LEU A 89 -6.48 20.59 7.56
C LEU A 89 -5.86 19.18 7.65
N ALA A 90 -4.74 19.03 8.36
CA ALA A 90 -4.12 17.73 8.62
C ALA A 90 -5.01 16.79 9.45
N GLN A 91 -5.98 17.31 10.20
CA GLN A 91 -6.95 16.48 10.94
C GLN A 91 -8.10 15.98 10.06
N GLN A 92 -8.42 16.66 8.96
CA GLN A 92 -9.54 16.27 8.09
C GLN A 92 -9.15 15.14 7.11
N THR A 93 -7.90 15.10 6.65
CA THR A 93 -7.44 14.12 5.64
C THR A 93 -7.16 12.73 6.22
N MET A 94 -7.02 12.59 7.54
CA MET A 94 -6.79 11.29 8.19
C MET A 94 -8.06 10.42 8.35
N MET A 95 -9.25 10.93 8.04
CA MET A 95 -10.51 10.16 8.18
C MET A 95 -10.91 9.37 6.91
N SER A 96 -10.34 9.69 5.74
CA SER A 96 -10.78 9.09 4.45
C SER A 96 -9.99 7.84 4.02
N MET A 97 -9.00 7.41 4.80
CA MET A 97 -8.09 6.31 4.48
C MET A 97 -8.37 5.01 5.25
N LEU A 98 -9.43 4.96 6.07
CA LEU A 98 -9.83 3.70 6.70
C LEU A 98 -10.61 2.84 5.70
N PRO A 99 -10.17 1.60 5.43
CA PRO A 99 -10.96 0.66 4.65
C PRO A 99 -12.21 0.32 5.46
N SER A 100 -13.40 0.39 4.83
CA SER A 100 -14.64 -0.14 5.40
C SER A 100 -14.53 -1.66 5.57
N CYS A 101 -13.85 -2.11 6.62
CA CYS A 101 -14.11 -3.43 7.19
C CYS A 101 -15.52 -3.37 7.76
N GLY A 102 -16.45 -4.03 7.08
CA GLY A 102 -17.84 -4.15 7.48
C GLY A 102 -17.95 -4.71 8.90
N PHE A 103 -18.20 -3.84 9.85
CA PHE A 103 -18.66 -4.24 11.18
C PHE A 103 -20.14 -4.59 11.04
N ARG A 104 -20.43 -5.89 10.93
CA ARG A 104 -21.77 -6.42 11.22
C ARG A 104 -22.04 -6.15 12.70
N SER A 105 -22.95 -5.23 12.98
CA SER A 105 -23.71 -5.26 14.22
C SER A 105 -25.16 -4.95 13.93
N SER A 106 -25.97 -5.95 14.24
CA SER A 106 -27.42 -5.91 14.37
C SER A 106 -27.89 -4.65 15.08
N THR A 107 -28.80 -3.91 14.47
CA THR A 107 -29.99 -3.33 15.11
C THR A 107 -30.96 -2.95 14.00
N ASP A 108 -31.94 -3.80 13.75
CA ASP A 108 -33.06 -3.49 12.89
C ASP A 108 -33.88 -2.33 13.48
N SER A 109 -34.01 -1.28 12.67
CA SER A 109 -35.28 -0.64 12.32
C SER A 109 -36.05 0.16 13.38
N LEU A 110 -35.79 1.46 13.42
CA LEU A 110 -36.80 2.53 13.50
C LEU A 110 -36.41 3.51 12.37
N SER A 111 -37.23 3.88 11.40
CA SER A 111 -38.65 4.19 11.43
C SER A 111 -39.19 4.33 9.99
N SER A 112 -40.52 4.44 9.89
CA SER A 112 -41.27 5.20 8.85
C SER A 112 -41.19 4.67 7.41
N THR A 113 -42.24 4.50 6.62
CA THR A 113 -43.57 5.12 6.58
C THR A 113 -44.32 4.54 5.37
N THR A 114 -45.64 4.66 5.42
CA THR A 114 -46.58 4.82 4.29
C THR A 114 -46.99 3.63 3.41
N SER A 115 -48.33 3.49 3.39
CA SER A 115 -49.18 3.35 2.20
C SER A 115 -49.68 1.94 1.83
N GLN A 116 -50.91 1.70 2.27
CA GLN A 116 -52.11 1.42 1.45
C GLN A 116 -52.25 0.07 0.70
N THR A 117 -53.33 -0.63 1.08
CA THR A 117 -54.44 -1.08 0.23
C THR A 117 -54.49 -2.55 -0.25
N THR A 118 -55.72 -3.10 -0.22
CA THR A 118 -56.28 -4.31 -0.88
C THR A 118 -56.20 -5.60 -0.05
N GLN A 119 -57.29 -6.30 0.34
CA GLN A 119 -58.72 -6.35 -0.06
C GLN A 119 -59.65 -6.29 1.16
#